data_AF-K6UIY2-F1
#
_entry.id   AF-K6UIY2-F1
#
_cell.length_a   1.000
_cell.length_b   1.000
_cell.length_c   1.000
_cell.angle_alpha   90.00
_cell.angle_beta   90.00
_cell.angle_gamma   90.00
#
_symmetry.space_group_name_H-M   'P 1'
#
loop_
_entity.id
_entity.type
_entity.pdbx_description
1 polymer ?
#
loop_
_entity_poly.entity_id
_entity_poly.type
_entity_poly.pdbx_seq_one_letter_code
_entity_poly.pdbx_strand_id
1 'polypeptide(L)'
;MGLKLDFNNRYLVLDASTELLKFTAIESSDCCNRNCFPKMCIPINMKILTYGKELSRPDIMVEKDCSCTMLCLNRPTIKMYEFSNNNNKELIGTIKAPFSCCSYKFDLYDSAMRKIIYMDDTCCQLSILFPCPCGPFKFSNFFLRDAKTNEKVAHLQKEVPFLKFVKRDIDNYTLNFEEVKNPEWKMMLLAFSLFMDYIYYDRK
;
A
#
# COMPACT_ATOMS: atom_id res chain seq x y z
N MET A 1 24.15 -9.67 -27.02
CA MET A 1 22.91 -10.36 -26.61
C MET A 1 22.28 -9.52 -25.50
N GLY A 2 21.19 -8.82 -25.80
CA GLY A 2 20.53 -7.92 -24.85
C GLY A 2 19.28 -8.57 -24.29
N LEU A 3 19.25 -8.80 -22.98
CA LEU A 3 18.06 -9.25 -22.27
C LEU A 3 17.35 -8.02 -21.69
N LYS A 4 16.25 -7.58 -22.32
CA LYS A 4 15.32 -6.63 -21.70
C LYS A 4 14.45 -7.43 -20.73
N LEU A 5 14.83 -7.48 -19.45
CA LEU A 5 13.95 -7.92 -18.37
C LEU A 5 13.11 -6.72 -17.94
N ASP A 6 11.84 -6.73 -18.31
CA ASP A 6 10.83 -5.79 -17.86
C ASP A 6 10.50 -6.09 -16.38
N PHE A 7 10.96 -5.27 -15.45
CA PHE A 7 10.72 -5.44 -14.01
C PHE A 7 9.44 -4.68 -13.58
N ASN A 8 8.28 -5.13 -14.05
CA ASN A 8 6.96 -4.59 -13.65
C ASN A 8 6.54 -4.87 -12.19
N ASN A 9 7.50 -5.09 -11.28
CA ASN A 9 7.26 -5.63 -9.93
C ASN A 9 8.04 -4.88 -8.85
N ARG A 10 8.65 -3.74 -9.16
CA ARG A 10 9.49 -3.01 -8.22
C ARG A 10 8.92 -1.62 -8.00
N TYR A 11 8.76 -1.25 -6.74
CA TYR A 11 8.34 0.07 -6.30
C TYR A 11 9.53 0.75 -5.64
N LEU A 12 9.82 1.98 -6.06
CA LEU A 12 10.86 2.82 -5.48
C LEU A 12 10.19 3.80 -4.53
N VAL A 13 10.47 3.68 -3.23
CA VAL A 13 9.94 4.58 -2.21
C VAL A 13 10.97 5.69 -1.97
N LEU A 14 10.64 6.88 -2.46
CA LEU A 14 11.47 8.07 -2.35
C LEU A 14 11.03 8.92 -1.15
N ASP A 15 11.98 9.63 -0.56
CA ASP A 15 11.71 10.71 0.37
C ASP A 15 11.15 11.91 -0.40
N ALA A 16 9.97 12.41 -0.02
CA ALA A 16 9.28 13.48 -0.76
C ALA A 16 10.04 14.83 -0.75
N SER A 17 10.92 15.07 0.23
CA SER A 17 11.66 16.32 0.36
C SER A 17 12.99 16.32 -0.37
N THR A 18 13.65 15.17 -0.42
CA THR A 18 15.01 15.03 -0.98
C THR A 18 15.07 14.22 -2.27
N GLU A 19 13.97 13.57 -2.65
CA GLU A 19 13.88 12.62 -3.78
C GLU A 19 14.86 11.44 -3.66
N LEU A 20 15.43 11.22 -2.47
CA LEU A 20 16.37 10.13 -2.21
C LEU A 20 15.62 8.82 -1.98
N LEU A 21 16.13 7.75 -2.59
CA LEU A 21 15.60 6.40 -2.42
C LEU A 21 15.80 5.91 -0.98
N LYS A 22 14.70 5.62 -0.28
CA LYS A 22 14.70 5.08 1.08
C LYS A 22 14.46 3.58 1.10
N PHE A 23 13.43 3.13 0.38
CA PHE A 23 13.07 1.72 0.31
C PHE A 23 12.82 1.27 -1.12
N THR A 24 13.08 0.00 -1.38
CA THR A 24 12.66 -0.71 -2.58
C THR A 24 11.69 -1.81 -2.17
N ALA A 25 10.49 -1.81 -2.74
CA ALA A 25 9.54 -2.91 -2.56
C ALA A 25 9.52 -3.78 -3.82
N ILE A 26 9.63 -5.09 -3.66
CA ILE A 26 9.74 -6.04 -4.77
C ILE A 26 8.65 -7.10 -4.62
N GLU A 27 7.76 -7.15 -5.60
CA GLU A 27 6.68 -8.14 -5.70
C GLU A 27 7.17 -9.41 -6.41
N SER A 28 6.92 -10.55 -5.77
CA SER A 28 7.17 -11.89 -6.28
C SER A 28 5.82 -12.58 -6.50
N SER A 29 5.19 -12.29 -7.64
CA SER A 29 3.92 -12.90 -8.05
C SER A 29 4.08 -13.62 -9.38
N ASP A 30 3.58 -14.86 -9.45
CA ASP A 30 3.65 -15.70 -10.64
C ASP A 30 2.75 -15.19 -11.79
N CYS A 31 3.15 -15.49 -13.03
CA CYS A 31 2.47 -15.05 -14.25
C CYS A 31 0.97 -15.44 -14.30
N CYS A 32 0.64 -16.69 -13.91
CA CYS A 32 -0.74 -17.17 -13.89
C CYS A 32 -1.60 -16.44 -12.85
N ASN A 33 -1.02 -16.07 -11.71
CA ASN A 33 -1.73 -15.34 -10.67
C ASN A 33 -2.10 -13.93 -11.14
N ARG A 34 -1.36 -13.32 -12.07
CA ARG A 34 -1.57 -11.93 -12.52
C ARG A 34 -2.60 -11.75 -13.62
N ASN A 35 -2.78 -12.76 -14.47
CA ASN A 35 -3.63 -12.63 -15.66
C ASN A 35 -4.98 -13.34 -15.54
N CYS A 36 -5.14 -14.24 -14.56
CA CYS A 36 -6.33 -15.11 -14.47
C CYS A 36 -7.37 -14.66 -13.42
N PHE A 37 -7.07 -13.69 -12.55
CA PHE A 37 -7.98 -13.23 -11.51
C PHE A 37 -7.98 -11.69 -11.39
N PRO A 38 -9.08 -11.07 -10.91
CA PRO A 38 -9.07 -9.65 -10.53
C PRO A 38 -8.03 -9.38 -9.44
N LYS A 39 -7.31 -8.24 -9.49
CA LYS A 39 -6.21 -7.89 -8.55
C LYS A 39 -6.57 -8.02 -7.07
N MET A 40 -7.83 -7.77 -6.71
CA MET A 40 -8.32 -7.93 -5.35
C MET A 40 -8.27 -9.39 -4.85
N CYS A 41 -8.35 -10.36 -5.77
CA CYS A 41 -8.33 -11.79 -5.47
C CYS A 41 -6.93 -12.40 -5.52
N ILE A 42 -6.00 -11.81 -6.28
CA ILE A 42 -4.65 -12.35 -6.56
C ILE A 42 -3.81 -12.38 -5.28
N PRO A 43 -3.10 -13.47 -4.93
CA PRO A 43 -2.17 -13.45 -3.81
C PRO A 43 -0.98 -12.52 -4.08
N ILE A 44 -0.49 -11.82 -3.05
CA ILE A 44 0.65 -10.90 -3.16
C ILE A 44 1.73 -11.33 -2.19
N ASN A 45 2.96 -11.45 -2.68
CA ASN A 45 4.15 -11.59 -1.84
C ASN A 45 5.13 -10.47 -2.18
N MET A 46 5.28 -9.51 -1.27
CA MET A 46 6.13 -8.34 -1.47
C MET A 46 7.21 -8.27 -0.39
N LYS A 47 8.43 -7.91 -0.79
CA LYS A 47 9.58 -7.71 0.08
C LYS A 47 9.96 -6.25 0.09
N ILE A 48 10.01 -5.61 1.25
CA ILE A 48 10.43 -4.22 1.42
C ILE A 48 11.86 -4.22 1.96
N LEU A 49 12.73 -3.47 1.29
CA LEU A 49 14.16 -3.40 1.55
C LEU A 49 14.59 -1.95 1.67
N THR A 50 15.31 -1.62 2.73
CA THR A 50 16.06 -0.39 2.87
C THR A 50 17.10 -0.34 1.77
N TYR A 51 17.35 0.86 1.24
CA TYR A 51 18.34 1.05 0.19
C TYR A 51 19.71 0.46 0.59
N GLY A 52 20.28 -0.37 -0.29
CA GLY A 52 21.57 -1.04 -0.08
C GLY A 52 21.50 -2.41 0.59
N LYS A 53 20.34 -2.90 1.03
CA LYS A 53 20.17 -4.22 1.65
C LYS A 53 19.97 -5.34 0.61
N GLU A 54 20.45 -6.55 0.91
CA GLU A 54 20.28 -7.72 0.04
C GLU A 54 18.84 -8.27 0.04
N LEU A 55 18.38 -8.77 -1.12
CA LEU A 55 17.06 -9.38 -1.29
C LEU A 55 16.82 -10.63 -0.43
N SER A 56 17.90 -11.27 0.01
CA SER A 56 17.92 -12.45 0.88
C SER A 56 17.43 -12.12 2.29
N ARG A 57 17.57 -10.86 2.73
CA ARG A 57 17.24 -10.37 4.07
C ARG A 57 16.39 -9.09 3.99
N PRO A 58 15.12 -9.18 3.55
CA PRO A 58 14.24 -8.02 3.55
C PRO A 58 14.02 -7.48 4.96
N ASP A 59 13.74 -6.19 5.08
CA ASP A 59 13.33 -5.60 6.35
C ASP A 59 11.94 -6.11 6.73
N ILE A 60 11.03 -6.12 5.76
CA ILE A 60 9.66 -6.60 5.96
C ILE A 60 9.20 -7.45 4.79
N MET A 61 8.47 -8.51 5.12
CA MET A 61 7.73 -9.32 4.18
C MET A 61 6.23 -9.03 4.33
N VAL A 62 5.60 -8.68 3.22
CA VAL A 62 4.17 -8.42 3.11
C VAL A 62 3.54 -9.57 2.34
N GLU A 63 2.57 -10.23 2.96
CA GLU A 63 1.86 -11.37 2.37
C GLU A 63 0.36 -11.07 2.33
N LYS A 64 -0.27 -11.33 1.19
CA LYS A 64 -1.71 -11.32 1.03
C LYS A 64 -2.13 -12.66 0.46
N ASP A 65 -2.99 -13.35 1.20
CA ASP A 65 -3.57 -14.61 0.76
C ASP A 65 -4.51 -14.40 -0.43
N CYS A 66 -4.68 -15.43 -1.27
CA CYS A 66 -5.68 -15.43 -2.33
C CYS A 66 -7.08 -15.35 -1.70
N SER A 67 -7.94 -14.45 -2.19
CA SER A 67 -9.25 -14.21 -1.60
C SER A 67 -10.30 -14.07 -2.68
N CYS A 68 -11.29 -14.96 -2.76
CA CYS A 68 -12.38 -14.81 -3.71
C CYS A 68 -13.36 -13.73 -3.23
N THR A 69 -13.18 -12.50 -3.70
CA THR A 69 -14.11 -11.39 -3.37
C THR A 69 -15.28 -11.35 -4.34
N MET A 70 -16.49 -11.64 -3.86
CA MET A 70 -17.74 -11.47 -4.62
C MET A 70 -18.66 -10.53 -3.84
N LEU A 71 -19.22 -9.50 -4.49
CA LEU A 71 -20.16 -8.53 -3.87
C LEU A 71 -19.66 -7.94 -2.53
N CYS A 72 -18.37 -7.62 -2.48
CA CYS A 72 -17.71 -7.06 -1.29
C CYS A 72 -17.54 -8.00 -0.08
N LEU A 73 -17.90 -9.27 -0.22
CA LEU A 73 -17.62 -10.31 0.78
C LEU A 73 -16.19 -10.86 0.61
N ASN A 74 -15.61 -11.42 1.68
CA ASN A 74 -14.27 -12.03 1.70
C ASN A 74 -13.13 -11.12 1.22
N ARG A 75 -13.15 -9.85 1.65
CA ARG A 75 -12.10 -8.87 1.35
C ARG A 75 -10.71 -9.34 1.81
N PRO A 76 -9.66 -8.98 1.06
CA PRO A 76 -8.30 -9.45 1.35
C PRO A 76 -7.81 -9.00 2.72
N THR A 77 -7.03 -9.87 3.34
CA THR A 77 -6.26 -9.58 4.55
C THR A 77 -4.78 -9.61 4.21
N ILE A 78 -4.04 -8.61 4.67
CA ILE A 78 -2.60 -8.49 4.48
C ILE A 78 -1.94 -8.73 5.82
N LYS A 79 -0.88 -9.52 5.82
CA LYS A 79 -0.04 -9.79 6.98
C LYS A 79 1.36 -9.29 6.71
N MET A 80 1.99 -8.71 7.73
CA MET A 80 3.34 -8.17 7.65
C MET A 80 4.22 -8.85 8.67
N TYR A 81 5.40 -9.27 8.22
CA TYR A 81 6.33 -10.04 9.02
C TYR A 81 7.73 -9.41 9.00
N GLU A 82 8.40 -9.48 10.13
CA GLU A 82 9.84 -9.22 10.26
C GLU A 82 10.59 -10.55 10.29
N PHE A 83 11.84 -10.54 9.83
CA PHE A 83 12.73 -11.70 10.00
C PHE A 83 13.53 -11.55 11.29
N SER A 84 13.25 -12.45 12.24
CA SER A 84 14.03 -12.59 13.46
C SER A 84 15.40 -13.20 13.18
N ASN A 85 16.35 -13.05 14.11
CA ASN A 85 17.74 -13.53 13.97
C ASN A 85 17.85 -15.04 13.62
N ASN A 86 16.83 -15.83 13.95
CA ASN A 86 16.76 -17.26 13.66
C ASN A 86 16.13 -17.58 12.28
N ASN A 87 15.97 -16.60 11.38
CA ASN A 87 15.24 -16.69 10.11
C ASN A 87 13.74 -17.04 10.25
N ASN A 88 13.19 -16.94 11.46
CA ASN A 88 11.76 -17.10 11.69
C ASN A 88 11.03 -15.80 11.32
N LYS A 89 9.84 -15.94 10.72
CA LYS A 89 8.93 -14.82 10.43
C LYS A 89 8.12 -14.50 11.68
N GLU A 90 8.27 -13.28 12.20
CA GLU A 90 7.48 -12.77 13.32
C GLU A 90 6.43 -11.79 12.79
N LEU A 91 5.16 -12.00 13.17
CA LEU A 91 4.06 -11.14 12.72
C LEU A 91 4.15 -9.78 13.41
N ILE A 92 4.30 -8.72 12.64
CA ILE A 92 4.29 -7.32 13.12
C ILE A 92 2.85 -6.83 13.24
N GLY A 93 2.05 -7.09 12.20
CA GLY A 93 0.69 -6.58 12.14
C GLY A 93 -0.10 -7.07 10.93
N THR A 94 -1.38 -6.77 10.96
CA THR A 94 -2.37 -7.22 9.97
C THR A 94 -3.22 -6.05 9.50
N ILE A 95 -3.47 -5.96 8.18
CA ILE A 95 -4.37 -4.98 7.58
C ILE A 95 -5.59 -5.72 7.07
N LYS A 96 -6.79 -5.27 7.47
CA LYS A 96 -8.07 -5.80 6.99
C LYS A 96 -8.87 -4.71 6.32
N ALA A 97 -9.56 -5.06 5.24
CA ALA A 97 -10.53 -4.20 4.58
C ALA A 97 -11.95 -4.69 4.91
N PRO A 98 -12.57 -4.27 6.03
CA PRO A 98 -13.94 -4.68 6.34
C PRO A 98 -14.93 -4.24 5.26
N PHE A 99 -16.03 -4.98 5.13
CA PHE A 99 -17.11 -4.59 4.22
C PHE A 99 -17.62 -3.19 4.56
N SER A 100 -17.70 -2.35 3.55
CA SER A 100 -18.31 -1.03 3.61
C SER A 100 -18.95 -0.72 2.26
N CYS A 101 -20.13 -0.10 2.30
CA CYS A 101 -20.81 0.38 1.10
C CYS A 101 -20.40 1.83 0.88
N CYS A 102 -19.78 2.13 -0.26
CA CYS A 102 -19.38 3.49 -0.64
C CYS A 102 -18.37 4.20 0.30
N SER A 103 -17.59 3.44 1.08
CA SER A 103 -16.42 3.97 1.79
C SER A 103 -15.19 3.08 1.59
N TYR A 104 -14.01 3.68 1.73
CA TYR A 104 -12.73 2.99 1.83
C TYR A 104 -12.43 2.78 3.30
N LYS A 105 -12.76 1.58 3.78
CA LYS A 105 -12.56 1.20 5.18
C LYS A 105 -11.42 0.20 5.32
N PHE A 106 -10.42 0.56 6.14
CA PHE A 106 -9.26 -0.27 6.42
C PHE A 106 -8.89 -0.19 7.89
N ASP A 107 -8.66 -1.36 8.50
CA ASP A 107 -8.29 -1.50 9.90
C ASP A 107 -6.89 -2.12 9.98
N LEU A 108 -5.98 -1.44 10.67
CA LEU A 108 -4.63 -1.90 10.96
C LEU A 108 -4.60 -2.44 12.39
N TYR A 109 -4.11 -3.66 12.53
CA TYR A 109 -3.99 -4.40 13.78
C TYR A 109 -2.52 -4.68 14.09
N ASP A 110 -2.14 -4.59 15.36
CA ASP A 110 -0.83 -5.06 15.82
C ASP A 110 -0.75 -6.61 15.85
N SER A 111 0.42 -7.13 16.24
CA SER A 111 0.68 -8.56 16.41
C SER A 111 -0.27 -9.25 17.39
N ALA A 112 -0.80 -8.50 18.37
CA ALA A 112 -1.78 -8.97 19.36
C ALA A 112 -3.24 -8.82 18.88
N MET A 113 -3.46 -8.52 17.58
CA MET A 113 -4.78 -8.31 16.98
C MET A 113 -5.57 -7.14 17.61
N ARG A 114 -4.89 -6.17 18.22
CA ARG A 114 -5.50 -4.92 18.69
C ARG A 114 -5.48 -3.91 17.56
N LYS A 115 -6.64 -3.28 17.32
CA LYS A 115 -6.77 -2.23 16.31
C LYS A 115 -5.96 -1.01 16.77
N ILE A 116 -5.01 -0.58 15.95
CA ILE A 116 -4.09 0.54 16.24
C ILE A 116 -4.41 1.78 15.43
N ILE A 117 -4.66 1.62 14.13
CA ILE A 117 -4.91 2.70 13.18
C ILE A 117 -6.04 2.26 12.26
N TYR A 118 -6.84 3.20 11.77
CA TYR A 118 -7.83 2.90 10.75
C TYR A 118 -8.06 4.06 9.78
N MET A 119 -8.60 3.71 8.64
CA MET A 119 -9.10 4.65 7.63
C MET A 119 -10.58 4.34 7.41
N ASP A 120 -11.41 5.38 7.42
CA ASP A 120 -12.81 5.31 7.02
C ASP A 120 -13.15 6.61 6.29
N ASP A 121 -12.87 6.62 5.00
CA ASP A 121 -13.07 7.79 4.14
C ASP A 121 -14.02 7.45 3.00
N THR A 122 -14.76 8.44 2.51
CA THR A 122 -15.67 8.23 1.39
C THR A 122 -14.90 7.89 0.10
N CYS A 123 -15.42 6.95 -0.69
CA CYS A 123 -14.91 6.71 -2.04
C CYS A 123 -15.41 7.77 -3.06
N CYS A 124 -16.35 8.63 -2.66
CA CYS A 124 -16.99 9.64 -3.50
C CYS A 124 -16.23 10.97 -3.52
N GLN A 125 -14.91 10.95 -3.35
CA GLN A 125 -14.10 12.17 -3.46
C GLN A 125 -14.13 12.70 -4.90
N LEU A 126 -14.21 14.01 -5.06
CA LEU A 126 -14.35 14.66 -6.37
C LEU A 126 -13.23 14.28 -7.34
N SER A 127 -12.01 14.14 -6.86
CA SER A 127 -10.86 13.67 -7.64
C SER A 127 -10.98 12.23 -8.17
N ILE A 128 -11.76 11.39 -7.50
CA ILE A 128 -12.00 9.99 -7.87
C ILE A 128 -13.15 9.90 -8.86
N LEU A 129 -14.24 10.64 -8.58
CA LEU A 129 -15.44 10.66 -9.43
C LEU A 129 -15.22 11.45 -10.73
N PHE A 130 -14.52 12.58 -10.65
CA PHE A 130 -14.27 13.52 -11.74
C PHE A 130 -12.79 13.94 -11.75
N PRO A 131 -11.87 13.08 -12.23
CA PRO A 131 -10.45 13.38 -12.22
C PRO A 131 -10.11 14.54 -13.19
N CYS A 132 -10.03 15.76 -12.66
CA CYS A 132 -9.42 16.94 -13.33
C CYS A 132 -8.13 17.32 -12.59
N PRO A 133 -7.04 17.65 -13.29
CA PRO A 133 -5.81 18.12 -12.65
C PRO A 133 -5.90 19.56 -12.13
N CYS A 134 -7.11 20.05 -11.87
CA CYS A 134 -7.44 21.43 -11.63
C CYS A 134 -8.35 21.57 -10.40
N GLY A 135 -8.11 22.57 -9.56
CA GLY A 135 -8.96 22.91 -8.42
C GLY A 135 -9.18 21.75 -7.43
N PRO A 136 -10.38 21.62 -6.82
CA PRO A 136 -10.65 20.60 -5.79
C PRO A 136 -10.67 19.16 -6.33
N PHE A 137 -10.65 18.98 -7.65
CA PHE A 137 -10.60 17.68 -8.33
C PHE A 137 -9.18 17.12 -8.43
N LYS A 138 -8.18 17.93 -8.10
CA LYS A 138 -6.77 17.57 -8.24
C LYS A 138 -6.32 16.56 -7.19
N PHE A 139 -6.88 16.58 -5.98
CA PHE A 139 -6.37 15.82 -4.84
C PHE A 139 -7.44 14.92 -4.24
N SER A 140 -7.07 13.65 -4.01
CA SER A 140 -7.79 12.73 -3.13
C SER A 140 -7.06 12.71 -1.80
N ASN A 141 -7.77 12.92 -0.70
CA ASN A 141 -7.20 13.00 0.63
C ASN A 141 -7.76 11.89 1.50
N PHE A 142 -6.91 11.01 1.99
CA PHE A 142 -7.29 9.92 2.87
C PHE A 142 -6.56 10.08 4.21
N PHE A 143 -7.31 10.16 5.30
CA PHE A 143 -6.78 10.38 6.63
C PHE A 143 -6.87 9.10 7.45
N LEU A 144 -5.71 8.66 7.95
CA LEU A 144 -5.64 7.56 8.89
C LEU A 144 -5.67 8.11 10.32
N ARG A 145 -6.41 7.41 11.18
CA ARG A 145 -6.70 7.83 12.54
C ARG A 145 -6.24 6.81 13.56
N ASP A 146 -5.79 7.30 14.71
CA ASP A 146 -5.51 6.44 15.86
C ASP A 146 -6.82 5.82 16.36
N ALA A 147 -6.80 4.52 16.64
CA ALA A 147 -8.00 3.78 17.05
C ALA A 147 -8.48 4.12 18.47
N LYS A 148 -7.60 4.69 19.33
CA LYS A 148 -7.93 5.09 20.70
C LYS A 148 -8.33 6.56 20.79
N THR A 149 -7.58 7.46 20.15
CA THR A 149 -7.82 8.91 20.27
C THR A 149 -8.70 9.48 19.17
N ASN A 150 -8.87 8.75 18.04
CA ASN A 150 -9.58 9.22 16.83
C ASN A 150 -8.91 10.45 16.15
N GLU A 151 -7.71 10.81 16.58
CA GLU A 151 -6.91 11.88 15.99
C GLU A 151 -6.30 11.41 14.67
N LYS A 152 -6.08 12.36 13.76
CA LYS A 152 -5.41 12.08 12.48
C LYS A 152 -3.92 11.90 12.76
N VAL A 153 -3.38 10.76 12.34
CA VAL A 153 -1.97 10.41 12.59
C VAL A 153 -1.17 10.24 11.31
N ALA A 154 -1.83 10.03 10.18
CA ALA A 154 -1.20 9.99 8.87
C ALA A 154 -2.16 10.44 7.77
N HIS A 155 -1.59 10.95 6.69
CA HIS A 155 -2.31 11.47 5.53
C HIS A 155 -1.74 10.87 4.26
N LEU A 156 -2.58 10.12 3.55
CA LEU A 156 -2.30 9.62 2.21
C LEU A 156 -3.00 10.55 1.20
N GLN A 157 -2.22 11.28 0.42
CA GLN A 157 -2.72 12.17 -0.61
C GLN A 157 -2.41 11.59 -1.99
N LYS A 158 -3.40 11.58 -2.88
CA LYS A 158 -3.22 11.22 -4.29
C LYS A 158 -3.52 12.41 -5.18
N GLU A 159 -2.63 12.72 -6.10
CA GLU A 159 -2.74 13.76 -7.11
C GLU A 159 -3.22 13.18 -8.46
N VAL A 160 -4.13 13.91 -9.12
CA VAL A 160 -4.53 13.64 -10.49
C VAL A 160 -3.49 14.27 -11.43
N PRO A 161 -2.77 13.48 -12.25
CA PRO A 161 -1.74 14.01 -13.12
C PRO A 161 -2.33 14.89 -14.23
N PHE A 162 -1.64 15.98 -14.57
CA PHE A 162 -2.08 16.95 -15.58
C PHE A 162 -2.19 16.37 -17.00
N LEU A 163 -1.33 15.41 -17.35
CA LEU A 163 -1.38 14.67 -18.60
C LEU A 163 -1.20 13.18 -18.31
N LYS A 164 -2.19 12.35 -18.66
CA LYS A 164 -2.04 10.88 -18.66
C LYS A 164 -0.88 10.39 -19.54
N PHE A 165 -0.44 11.21 -20.50
CA PHE A 165 0.62 10.91 -21.48
C PHE A 165 2.02 11.33 -21.02
N VAL A 166 2.14 12.20 -20.00
CA VAL A 166 3.42 12.40 -19.33
C VAL A 166 3.51 11.30 -18.28
N LYS A 167 3.80 10.08 -18.74
CA LYS A 167 4.24 8.99 -17.87
C LYS A 167 5.52 9.44 -17.18
N ARG A 168 5.40 10.05 -16.01
CA ARG A 168 6.47 9.95 -15.03
C ARG A 168 6.28 8.56 -14.41
N ASP A 169 7.34 7.76 -14.39
CA ASP A 169 7.38 6.46 -13.70
C ASP A 169 7.36 6.65 -12.16
N ILE A 170 6.69 7.71 -11.69
CA ILE A 170 6.55 8.11 -10.30
C ILE A 170 5.06 8.10 -10.03
N ASP A 171 4.66 7.33 -9.02
CA ASP A 171 3.27 7.29 -8.60
C ASP A 171 2.83 8.64 -8.03
N ASN A 172 1.60 9.05 -8.32
CA ASN A 172 1.08 10.36 -7.92
C ASN A 172 0.49 10.32 -6.50
N TYR A 173 1.14 9.65 -5.54
CA TYR A 173 0.69 9.65 -4.14
C TYR A 173 1.82 9.92 -3.16
N THR A 174 1.47 10.53 -2.03
CA THR A 174 2.38 10.89 -0.95
C THR A 174 1.77 10.46 0.37
N LEU A 175 2.56 9.80 1.21
CA LEU A 175 2.18 9.37 2.55
C LEU A 175 2.95 10.19 3.58
N ASN A 176 2.23 10.95 4.40
CA ASN A 176 2.79 11.74 5.49
C ASN A 176 2.55 11.02 6.83
N PHE A 177 3.63 10.72 7.57
CA PHE A 177 3.59 10.01 8.85
C PHE A 177 3.39 10.95 10.06
N GLU A 178 2.51 11.95 9.93
CA GLU A 178 2.30 13.11 10.83
C GLU A 178 2.72 12.86 12.29
N GLU A 179 1.92 12.12 13.07
CA GLU A 179 2.15 11.91 14.51
C GLU A 179 2.60 10.48 14.86
N VAL A 180 2.77 9.62 13.84
CA VAL A 180 3.16 8.23 14.08
C VAL A 180 4.61 8.16 14.55
N LYS A 181 4.83 7.78 15.81
CA LYS A 181 6.17 7.63 16.39
C LYS A 181 6.73 6.22 16.25
N ASN A 182 5.88 5.20 16.35
CA ASN A 182 6.31 3.80 16.32
C ASN A 182 6.83 3.43 14.90
N PRO A 183 8.08 2.96 14.76
CA PRO A 183 8.67 2.59 13.47
C PRO A 183 7.93 1.44 12.78
N GLU A 184 7.44 0.45 13.52
CA GLU A 184 6.65 -0.66 12.98
C GLU A 184 5.38 -0.13 12.31
N TRP A 185 4.69 0.80 12.97
CA TRP A 185 3.46 1.39 12.44
C TRP A 185 3.71 2.22 11.19
N LYS A 186 4.86 2.93 11.11
CA LYS A 186 5.26 3.61 9.87
C LYS A 186 5.45 2.63 8.73
N MET A 187 6.10 1.50 9.01
CA MET A 187 6.28 0.47 7.99
C MET A 187 4.96 -0.19 7.58
N MET A 188 4.03 -0.39 8.53
CA MET A 188 2.68 -0.86 8.23
C MET A 188 1.93 0.11 7.32
N LEU A 189 2.06 1.41 7.56
CA LEU A 189 1.46 2.45 6.73
C LEU A 189 2.09 2.52 5.33
N LEU A 190 3.39 2.28 5.21
CA LEU A 190 4.08 2.17 3.93
C LEU A 190 3.60 0.95 3.13
N ALA A 191 3.46 -0.21 3.78
CA ALA A 191 2.88 -1.40 3.15
C ALA A 191 1.41 -1.16 2.75
N PHE A 192 0.65 -0.46 3.59
CA PHE A 192 -0.72 -0.04 3.28
C PHE A 192 -0.79 0.84 2.03
N SER A 193 0.08 1.84 1.87
CA SER A 193 0.06 2.70 0.69
C SER A 193 0.40 1.94 -0.58
N LEU A 194 1.41 1.05 -0.53
CA LEU A 194 1.76 0.18 -1.67
C LEU A 194 0.62 -0.75 -2.05
N PHE A 195 -0.09 -1.29 -1.06
CA PHE A 195 -1.25 -2.13 -1.28
C PHE A 195 -2.43 -1.39 -1.91
N MET A 196 -2.72 -0.18 -1.43
CA MET A 196 -3.75 0.68 -2.00
C MET A 196 -3.46 0.98 -3.46
N ASP A 197 -2.19 1.27 -3.78
CA ASP A 197 -1.75 1.48 -5.15
C ASP A 197 -1.94 0.23 -6.02
N TYR A 198 -1.45 -0.92 -5.56
CA TYR A 198 -1.59 -2.19 -6.26
C TYR A 198 -3.05 -2.57 -6.57
N ILE A 199 -3.95 -2.44 -5.59
CA ILE A 199 -5.35 -2.86 -5.76
C ILE A 199 -6.16 -1.86 -6.57
N TYR A 200 -6.03 -0.57 -6.30
CA TYR A 200 -6.97 0.44 -6.81
C TYR A 200 -6.42 1.31 -7.92
N TYR A 201 -5.10 1.47 -8.02
CA TYR A 201 -4.50 2.49 -8.88
C TYR A 201 -3.74 1.92 -10.07
N ASP A 202 -3.14 0.74 -9.93
CA ASP A 202 -2.56 0.03 -11.06
C ASP A 202 -3.67 -0.48 -12.00
N ARG A 203 -3.89 0.24 -13.11
CA ARG A 203 -4.89 -0.06 -14.15
C ARG A 203 -4.31 -0.81 -15.36
N LYS A 204 -3.12 -1.41 -15.26
CA LYS A 204 -2.67 -2.37 -16.28
C LYS A 204 -3.66 -3.51 -16.45
#